data_AF-A0A9D6ZHA3-F1
#
_entry.id   AF-A0A9D6ZHA3-F1
#
_cell.length_a   1.000
_cell.length_b   1.000
_cell.length_c   1.000
_cell.angle_alpha   90.00
_cell.angle_beta   90.00
_cell.angle_gamma   90.00
#
_symmetry.space_group_name_H-M   'P 1'
#
loop_
_entity.id
_entity.type
_entity.pdbx_description
1 polymer ?
#
loop_
_entity_poly.entity_id
_entity_poly.type
_entity_poly.pdbx_seq_one_letter_code
_entity_poly.pdbx_strand_id
1 'polypeptide(L)' 'MLLQQKPLPGYWYTNIVGQLIQVRALMYVGKRVTCVVVEYANGKREFVDMRGWYYLDLALHSPRLERRERVQDL' A
#
# COMPACT_ATOMS: atom_id res chain seq x y z
N MET A 1 -10.23 3.84 -18.18
CA MET A 1 -9.64 2.55 -17.73
C MET A 1 -9.04 2.80 -16.37
N LEU A 2 -9.71 2.42 -15.27
CA LEU A 2 -9.07 2.42 -13.96
C LEU A 2 -8.04 1.29 -13.94
N LEU A 3 -6.76 1.62 -13.89
CA LEU A 3 -5.72 0.64 -13.65
C LEU A 3 -5.90 0.13 -12.22
N GLN A 4 -6.48 -1.07 -12.07
CA GLN A 4 -6.62 -1.71 -10.76
C GLN A 4 -5.22 -2.09 -10.25
N GLN A 5 -4.63 -1.21 -9.44
CA GLN A 5 -3.30 -1.42 -8.88
C GLN A 5 -3.29 -2.64 -7.96
N LYS A 6 -2.21 -3.43 -8.00
CA LYS A 6 -1.99 -4.48 -7.00
C LYS A 6 -1.55 -3.83 -5.69
N PRO A 7 -2.02 -4.31 -4.53
CA PRO A 7 -1.54 -3.82 -3.24
C PRO A 7 -0.15 -4.40 -2.97
N LEU A 8 0.86 -3.55 -2.92
CA LEU A 8 2.26 -3.94 -2.72
C LEU A 8 2.75 -3.38 -1.37
N PRO A 9 3.06 -4.22 -0.36
CA PRO A 9 3.61 -3.75 0.90
C PRO A 9 4.84 -2.84 0.71
N GLY A 10 4.88 -1.74 1.45
CA GLY A 10 5.91 -0.70 1.38
C GLY A 10 5.66 0.37 0.32
N TYR A 11 4.78 0.13 -0.66
CA TYR A 11 4.49 1.08 -1.72
C TYR A 11 3.48 2.14 -1.25
N TRP A 12 3.62 3.32 -1.84
CA TRP A 12 2.75 4.46 -1.62
C TRP A 12 1.79 4.64 -2.80
N TYR A 13 0.58 5.04 -2.48
CA TYR A 13 -0.48 5.26 -3.43
C TYR A 13 -1.18 6.58 -3.10
N THR A 14 -1.81 7.17 -4.10
CA THR A 14 -2.66 8.35 -3.92
C THR A 14 -4.06 8.01 -4.41
N ASN A 15 -5.08 8.23 -3.57
CA ASN A 15 -6.47 8.09 -3.98
C ASN A 15 -6.97 9.34 -4.74
N ILE A 16 -8.20 9.29 -5.25
CA ILE A 16 -8.76 10.39 -6.06
C ILE A 16 -8.84 11.73 -5.33
N VAL A 17 -8.93 11.71 -3.99
CA VAL A 17 -9.00 12.93 -3.17
C VAL A 17 -7.61 13.45 -2.78
N GLY A 18 -6.54 12.84 -3.29
CA GLY A 18 -5.16 13.28 -3.06
C GLY A 18 -4.53 12.80 -1.76
N GLN A 19 -5.16 11.85 -1.06
CA GLN A 19 -4.60 11.30 0.18
C GLN A 19 -3.54 10.25 -0.13
N LEU A 20 -2.40 10.36 0.58
CA LEU A 20 -1.32 9.40 0.49
C LEU A 20 -1.59 8.20 1.41
N ILE A 21 -1.49 7.01 0.85
CA ILE A 21 -1.81 5.73 1.49
C ILE A 21 -0.63 4.78 1.28
N GLN A 22 -0.08 4.21 2.35
CA GLN A 22 0.92 3.15 2.28
C GLN A 22 0.28 1.80 2.51
N VAL A 23 0.65 0.80 1.71
CA VAL A 23 0.33 -0.59 2.06
C VAL A 23 1.32 -1.08 3.10
N ARG A 24 0.83 -1.47 4.28
CA ARG A 24 1.67 -1.96 5.38
C ARG A 24 1.79 -3.48 5.38
N ALA A 25 0.70 -4.18 5.05
CA ALA A 25 0.67 -5.64 5.03
C ALA A 25 -0.47 -6.18 4.16
N LEU A 26 -0.39 -7.46 3.82
CA LEU A 26 -1.45 -8.24 3.19
C LEU A 26 -1.77 -9.44 4.07
N MET A 27 -3.06 -9.69 4.29
CA MET A 27 -3.52 -10.93 4.89
C MET A 27 -3.96 -11.91 3.81
N TYR A 28 -3.58 -13.16 4.00
CA TYR A 28 -3.86 -14.25 3.08
C TYR A 28 -4.69 -15.34 3.75
N VAL A 29 -5.63 -15.89 2.98
CA VAL A 29 -6.24 -17.19 3.27
C VAL A 29 -5.85 -18.12 2.12
N GLY A 30 -5.00 -19.09 2.41
CA GLY A 30 -4.33 -19.90 1.39
C GLY A 30 -3.51 -19.02 0.45
N LYS A 31 -3.82 -19.04 -0.85
CA LYS A 31 -3.14 -18.25 -1.89
C LYS A 31 -3.86 -16.95 -2.26
N ARG A 32 -4.95 -16.58 -1.57
CA ARG A 32 -5.77 -15.40 -1.90
C ARG A 32 -5.57 -14.31 -0.86
N VAL A 33 -5.35 -13.08 -1.32
CA VAL A 33 -5.38 -11.89 -0.45
C VAL A 33 -6.82 -11.67 -0.02
N THR A 34 -7.04 -11.58 1.29
CA THR A 34 -8.37 -11.31 1.87
C THR A 34 -8.48 -9.89 2.40
N CYS A 35 -7.35 -9.29 2.81
CA CYS A 35 -7.32 -7.95 3.35
C CYS A 35 -5.98 -7.26 3.05
N VAL A 36 -6.06 -5.96 2.82
CA VAL A 36 -4.93 -5.05 2.72
C VAL A 36 -4.93 -4.18 3.97
N VAL A 37 -3.80 -4.12 4.68
CA VAL A 37 -3.61 -3.17 5.78
C VAL A 37 -3.00 -1.92 5.19
N VAL A 38 -3.69 -0.79 5.34
CA VAL A 38 -3.24 0.50 4.83
C VAL A 38 -2.98 1.48 5.96
N GLU A 39 -2.04 2.39 5.75
CA GLU A 39 -1.75 3.51 6.65
C GLU A 39 -1.80 4.82 5.86
N TYR A 40 -2.61 5.77 6.31
CA TYR A 40 -2.69 7.10 5.72
C TYR A 40 -1.55 7.98 6.23
N ALA A 41 -1.21 9.06 5.52
CA ALA A 41 -0.17 10.01 5.93
C ALA A 41 -0.37 10.61 7.34
N ASN A 42 -1.60 10.66 7.85
CA ASN A 42 -1.90 11.11 9.21
C ASN A 42 -1.71 10.02 10.29
N GLY A 43 -1.19 8.84 9.91
CA GLY A 43 -0.95 7.70 10.80
C GLY A 43 -2.17 6.80 11.05
N LYS A 44 -3.36 7.13 10.50
CA LYS A 44 -4.54 6.27 10.63
C LYS A 44 -4.30 4.94 9.91
N ARG A 45 -4.63 3.82 10.55
CA ARG A 45 -4.59 2.48 9.95
C ARG A 45 -5.97 1.94 9.69
N GLU A 46 -6.14 1.27 8.55
CA GLU A 46 -7.38 0.63 8.16
C GLU A 46 -7.13 -0.76 7.56
N PHE A 47 -8.14 -1.61 7.70
CA PHE A 47 -8.21 -2.94 7.11
C PHE A 47 -9.22 -2.89 5.98
N VAL A 48 -8.75 -3.09 4.75
CA VAL A 48 -9.58 -2.96 3.56
C VAL A 48 -9.64 -4.32 2.86
N ASP A 49 -10.84 -4.81 2.58
CA ASP A 49 -10.99 -6.00 1.74
C ASP A 49 -10.59 -5.69 0.29
N MET A 50 -10.56 -6.72 -0.56
CA MET A 50 -10.18 -6.52 -1.96
C MET A 50 -11.18 -5.63 -2.73
N ARG A 51 -12.47 -5.62 -2.36
CA ARG A 51 -13.45 -4.75 -3.02
C ARG A 51 -13.17 -3.30 -2.68
N GLY A 52 -13.01 -2.99 -1.39
CA GLY A 52 -12.66 -1.67 -0.89
C GLY A 52 -11.34 -1.18 -1.46
N TRP A 53 -10.33 -2.05 -1.60
CA TRP A 53 -9.07 -1.71 -2.26
C TRP A 53 -9.29 -1.19 -3.68
N TYR A 54 -10.12 -1.86 -4.48
CA TYR A 54 -10.42 -1.41 -5.84
C TYR A 54 -11.27 -0.13 -5.88
N TYR A 55 -12.08 0.13 -4.85
CA TYR A 55 -12.86 1.38 -4.73
C TYR A 55 -12.02 2.60 -4.37
N LEU A 56 -10.79 2.43 -3.88
CA LEU A 56 -9.91 3.54 -3.55
C LEU A 56 -9.34 4.28 -4.77
N ASP A 57 -9.46 3.69 -5.98
CA ASP A 57 -9.00 4.25 -7.26
C ASP A 57 -7.61 4.90 -7.14
N LEU A 58 -6.64 4.01 -6.95
CA LEU A 58 -5.30 4.37 -6.54
C LEU A 58 -4.36 4.61 -7.72
N ALA A 59 -3.69 5.76 -7.71
CA ALA A 59 -2.52 6.01 -8.53
C ALA A 59 -1.26 5.53 -7.79
N LEU A 60 -0.41 4.76 -8.47
CA LEU A 60 0.83 4.26 -7.89
C LEU A 60 1.90 5.36 -7.86
N HIS A 61 2.43 5.64 -6.67
CA HIS A 61 3.65 6.41 -6.49
C HIS A 61 4.77 5.45 -6.09
N SER A 62 5.85 5.46 -6.86
CA SER A 62 6.91 4.43 -6.92
C SER A 62 7.54 4.04 -5.56
N PRO A 63 8.25 2.89 -5.47
CA PRO A 63 8.76 2.40 -4.21
C PRO A 63 9.86 3.35 -3.73
N ARG A 64 9.68 3.98 -2.57
CA ARG A 64 10.83 4.34 -1.78
C ARG A 64 11.50 3.03 -1.36
N LEU A 65 12.44 2.57 -2.19
CA LEU A 65 13.61 1.88 -1.69
C LEU A 65 14.28 2.88 -0.74
N GLU A 66 13.88 2.88 0.53
CA GLU A 66 14.86 3.14 1.56
C GLU A 66 15.85 1.99 1.44
N ARG A 67 16.81 2.15 0.52
CA ARG A 67 18.07 1.44 0.55
C ARG A 67 18.57 1.72 1.95
N ARG A 68 18.33 0.78 2.86
CA ARG A 68 18.99 0.70 4.15
C ARG A 68 20.45 0.55 3.77
N GLU A 69 21.14 1.67 3.56
CA GLU A 69 22.57 1.70 3.55
C GLU A 69 22.94 1.04 4.87
N ARG A 70 23.40 -0.21 4.78
CA ARG A 70 24.25 -0.74 5.82
C ARG A 70 25.41 0.23 5.81
N VAL A 71 25.39 1.17 6.74
CA VAL A 71 26.61 1.68 7.31
C VAL A 71 27.24 0.45 7.95
N GLN A 72 28.01 -0.30 7.15
CA GLN A 72 29.11 -1.07 7.67
C GLN A 72 30.10 0.00 8.09
N ASP A 73 29.99 0.42 9.35
CA ASP A 73 31.10 1.08 10.02
C ASP A 73 32.29 0.11 9.90
N LEU A 74 33.30 0.57 9.15
CA LEU A 74 34.63 -0.03 9.06
C LEU A 74 35.37 0.12 10.40
#